data_AF-A0AAE6RCR9-F1
#
_entry.id   AF-A0AAE6RCR9-F1
#
_cell.length_a   1.000
_cell.length_b   1.000
_cell.length_c   1.000
_cell.angle_alpha   90.00
_cell.angle_beta   90.00
_cell.angle_gamma   90.00
#
_symmetry.space_group_name_H-M   'P 1'
#
loop_
_entity.id
_entity.type
_entity.pdbx_description
1 polymer ?
#
loop_
_entity_poly.entity_id
_entity_poly.type
_entity_poly.pdbx_seq_one_letter_code
_entity_poly.pdbx_strand_id
1 'polypeptide(L)'
;MSEPVQFPLAAVVGADDLKLALCLTAIDPKIGGVLIEGPRGMAKSTLARGLADLLGEGPFVTLPLGASEERLVGTLDLSAALGQGKAQFSPGVLAQADGGVLYVDEVNLLPDTLVDLLLDVAASGTNRIERDGISHRHSARFVLIGTMNPEEGELRPQLLDRFGLNVALEGSPEPEARQQIIRRRLAFDSDPYAFCAHWAAAQAQLRERCQAARRALTGIALDDQALSWITERCYAAGVDGLRADLVWLRAARAHCAWRGGAAIEEADVDAVAEFALRHRRQVAPQAPAPSAPPQPDQPGASHPGEQGGQGDWGALPAQPVASGARREVPNWAKKP
;
A
#
# COMPACT_ATOMS: atom_id res chain seq x y z
N MET A 1 -2.29 6.87 -29.90
CA MET A 1 -2.49 5.49 -29.40
C MET A 1 -3.49 5.62 -28.28
N SER A 2 -4.68 5.02 -28.39
CA SER A 2 -5.69 5.08 -27.31
C SER A 2 -5.08 4.48 -26.04
N GLU A 3 -5.29 5.13 -24.89
CA GLU A 3 -4.85 4.57 -23.61
C GLU A 3 -5.42 3.16 -23.43
N PRO A 4 -4.64 2.23 -22.84
CA PRO A 4 -5.12 0.88 -22.58
C PRO A 4 -6.36 0.95 -21.67
N VAL A 5 -7.42 0.27 -22.08
CA VAL A 5 -8.65 0.15 -21.30
C VAL A 5 -8.31 -0.43 -19.93
N GLN A 6 -8.78 0.22 -18.86
CA GLN A 6 -8.49 -0.20 -17.49
C GLN A 6 -9.59 -1.12 -16.97
N PHE A 7 -9.21 -2.05 -16.09
CA PHE A 7 -10.17 -2.93 -15.43
C PHE A 7 -11.01 -2.12 -14.42
N PRO A 8 -12.35 -2.07 -14.52
CA PRO A 8 -13.20 -1.26 -13.66
C PRO A 8 -13.08 -1.65 -12.18
N LEU A 9 -12.97 -0.67 -11.29
CA LEU A 9 -12.88 -0.90 -9.84
C LEU A 9 -14.14 -1.60 -9.30
N ALA A 10 -15.32 -1.24 -9.82
CA ALA A 10 -16.59 -1.90 -9.52
C ALA A 10 -16.61 -3.40 -9.89
N ALA A 11 -15.78 -3.81 -10.86
CA ALA A 11 -15.67 -5.19 -11.30
C ALA A 11 -14.68 -6.02 -10.45
N VAL A 12 -13.92 -5.41 -9.52
CA VAL A 12 -13.02 -6.17 -8.65
C VAL A 12 -13.84 -6.91 -7.59
N VAL A 13 -13.51 -8.18 -7.34
CA VAL A 13 -14.20 -9.04 -6.35
C VAL A 13 -13.44 -8.95 -5.03
N GLY A 14 -14.16 -8.77 -3.91
CA GLY A 14 -13.56 -8.66 -2.57
C GLY A 14 -12.70 -7.40 -2.40
N ALA A 15 -11.73 -7.47 -1.48
CA ALA A 15 -10.85 -6.37 -1.09
C ALA A 15 -11.63 -5.11 -0.67
N ASP A 16 -12.71 -5.29 0.09
CA ASP A 16 -13.65 -4.22 0.44
C ASP A 16 -12.98 -3.13 1.29
N ASP A 17 -12.09 -3.54 2.20
CA ASP A 17 -11.27 -2.63 2.99
C ASP A 17 -10.37 -1.75 2.13
N LEU A 18 -9.70 -2.34 1.14
CA LEU A 18 -8.84 -1.59 0.22
C LEU A 18 -9.68 -0.65 -0.67
N LYS A 19 -10.82 -1.12 -1.19
CA LYS A 19 -11.74 -0.25 -1.94
C LYS A 19 -12.20 0.92 -1.09
N LEU A 20 -12.54 0.69 0.18
CA LEU A 20 -12.95 1.72 1.10
C LEU A 20 -11.81 2.72 1.33
N ALA A 21 -10.61 2.26 1.70
CA ALA A 21 -9.44 3.13 1.92
C ALA A 21 -9.08 3.98 0.68
N LEU A 22 -9.19 3.41 -0.52
CA LEU A 22 -9.03 4.14 -1.78
C LEU A 22 -10.14 5.19 -1.95
N CYS A 23 -11.42 4.85 -1.72
CA CYS A 23 -12.51 5.82 -1.78
C CYS A 23 -12.33 6.96 -0.77
N LEU A 24 -11.95 6.66 0.47
CA LEU A 24 -11.70 7.67 1.51
C LEU A 24 -10.58 8.62 1.12
N THR A 25 -9.50 8.09 0.55
CA THR A 25 -8.38 8.90 0.07
C THR A 25 -8.74 9.70 -1.19
N ALA A 26 -9.67 9.19 -2.01
CA ALA A 26 -10.26 9.95 -3.10
C ALA A 26 -11.12 11.12 -2.58
N ILE A 27 -11.81 10.94 -1.45
CA ILE A 27 -12.67 11.95 -0.84
C ILE A 27 -11.83 13.03 -0.16
N ASP A 28 -10.86 12.63 0.66
CA ASP A 28 -9.91 13.53 1.33
C ASP A 28 -8.46 13.13 1.05
N PRO A 29 -7.83 13.71 0.00
CA PRO A 29 -6.41 13.47 -0.30
C PRO A 29 -5.46 13.85 0.84
N LYS A 30 -5.90 14.69 1.80
CA LYS A 30 -5.07 15.10 2.94
C LYS A 30 -4.90 14.00 3.99
N ILE A 31 -5.54 12.84 3.83
CA ILE A 31 -5.33 11.67 4.69
C ILE A 31 -3.86 11.21 4.64
N GLY A 32 -3.15 11.41 3.53
CA GLY A 32 -1.70 11.14 3.44
C GLY A 32 -1.33 9.83 2.73
N GLY A 33 -2.14 9.40 1.75
CA GLY A 33 -1.85 8.23 0.93
C GLY A 33 -2.22 6.89 1.57
N VAL A 34 -2.02 5.82 0.80
CA VAL A 34 -2.39 4.44 1.17
C VAL A 34 -1.21 3.50 0.97
N LEU A 35 -0.88 2.71 1.99
CA LEU A 35 0.08 1.61 1.91
C LEU A 35 -0.69 0.28 1.82
N ILE A 36 -0.37 -0.53 0.81
CA ILE A 36 -1.05 -1.80 0.52
C ILE A 36 -0.09 -2.97 0.77
N GLU A 37 -0.32 -3.68 1.88
CA GLU A 37 0.39 -4.90 2.24
C GLU A 37 -0.24 -6.13 1.59
N GLY A 38 0.56 -7.16 1.35
CA GLY A 38 0.08 -8.46 0.88
C GLY A 38 0.98 -9.12 -0.17
N PRO A 39 0.68 -10.37 -0.54
CA PRO A 39 1.52 -11.13 -1.46
C PRO A 39 1.39 -10.64 -2.91
N ARG A 40 2.33 -11.08 -3.75
CA ARG A 40 2.28 -10.88 -5.20
C ARG A 40 1.01 -11.51 -5.78
N GLY A 41 0.40 -10.85 -6.76
CA GLY A 41 -0.78 -11.38 -7.48
C GLY A 41 -2.16 -11.01 -6.91
N MET A 42 -2.24 -10.22 -5.84
CA MET A 42 -3.51 -9.79 -5.22
C MET A 42 -4.16 -8.56 -5.90
N ALA A 43 -3.91 -8.35 -7.19
CA ALA A 43 -4.47 -7.24 -7.98
C ALA A 43 -4.25 -5.82 -7.40
N LYS A 44 -3.21 -5.60 -6.58
CA LYS A 44 -2.90 -4.31 -5.94
C LYS A 44 -2.79 -3.16 -6.94
N SER A 45 -2.02 -3.34 -8.02
CA SER A 45 -1.87 -2.34 -9.07
C SER A 45 -3.17 -2.08 -9.84
N THR A 46 -4.04 -3.09 -9.98
CA THR A 46 -5.37 -2.94 -10.58
C THR A 46 -6.28 -2.08 -9.70
N LEU A 47 -6.32 -2.37 -8.39
CA LEU A 47 -7.08 -1.59 -7.41
C LEU A 47 -6.56 -0.14 -7.33
N ALA A 48 -5.23 0.03 -7.30
CA ALA A 48 -4.58 1.34 -7.27
C ALA A 48 -4.92 2.21 -8.50
N ARG A 49 -4.93 1.64 -9.71
CA ARG A 49 -5.36 2.37 -10.93
C ARG A 49 -6.82 2.81 -10.85
N GLY A 50 -7.67 2.01 -10.21
CA GLY A 50 -9.05 2.38 -9.93
C GLY A 50 -9.18 3.69 -9.13
N LEU A 51 -8.19 4.05 -8.31
CA LEU A 51 -8.21 5.32 -7.58
C LEU A 51 -8.11 6.54 -8.50
N ALA A 52 -7.26 6.49 -9.52
CA ALA A 52 -7.13 7.61 -10.46
C ALA A 52 -8.48 7.92 -11.10
N ASP A 53 -9.21 6.87 -11.52
CA ASP A 53 -10.55 7.00 -12.08
C ASP A 53 -11.56 7.62 -11.08
N LEU A 54 -11.43 7.33 -9.78
CA LEU A 54 -12.25 7.96 -8.74
C LEU A 54 -11.87 9.42 -8.47
N LEU A 55 -10.58 9.77 -8.59
CA LEU A 55 -10.09 11.13 -8.36
C LEU A 55 -10.54 12.10 -9.45
N GLY A 56 -10.71 11.61 -10.68
CA GLY A 56 -11.08 12.36 -11.90
C GLY A 56 -10.18 11.98 -13.08
N GLU A 57 -9.99 12.88 -14.05
CA GLU A 57 -9.02 12.70 -15.14
C GLU A 57 -7.58 13.08 -14.72
N GLY A 58 -7.19 12.75 -13.48
CA GLY A 58 -5.84 13.00 -12.97
C GLY A 58 -4.84 11.98 -13.51
N PRO A 59 -3.55 12.35 -13.68
CA PRO A 59 -2.55 11.42 -14.19
C PRO A 59 -2.31 10.26 -13.21
N PHE A 60 -2.21 9.04 -13.71
CA PHE A 60 -1.71 7.90 -12.94
C PHE A 60 -0.26 7.64 -13.34
N VAL A 61 0.68 7.92 -12.43
CA VAL A 61 2.11 7.79 -12.70
C VAL A 61 2.70 6.69 -11.82
N THR A 62 3.46 5.79 -12.43
CA THR A 62 4.18 4.74 -11.73
C THR A 62 5.65 5.12 -11.56
N LEU A 63 6.16 5.04 -10.34
CA LEU A 63 7.59 5.16 -10.06
C LEU A 63 8.26 3.79 -10.24
N PRO A 64 9.24 3.66 -11.16
CA PRO A 64 10.00 2.42 -11.29
C PRO A 64 10.97 2.25 -10.11
N LEU A 65 11.21 1.01 -9.69
CA LEU A 65 12.12 0.65 -8.58
C LEU A 65 13.55 1.21 -8.75
N GLY A 66 14.05 1.26 -9.98
CA GLY A 66 15.37 1.80 -10.30
C GLY A 66 15.40 3.30 -10.60
N ALA A 67 14.40 4.07 -10.17
CA ALA A 67 14.40 5.51 -10.38
C ALA A 67 15.57 6.18 -9.65
N SER A 68 16.29 7.07 -10.32
CA SER A 68 17.21 7.99 -9.67
C SER A 68 16.44 9.16 -9.05
N GLU A 69 17.06 9.85 -8.09
CA GLU A 69 16.54 11.09 -7.53
C GLU A 69 16.26 12.12 -8.63
N GLU A 70 17.15 12.27 -9.61
CA GLU A 70 16.97 13.16 -10.76
C GLU A 70 15.71 12.84 -11.58
N ARG A 71 15.38 11.56 -11.77
CA ARG A 71 14.16 11.17 -12.47
C ARG A 71 12.91 11.41 -11.63
N LEU A 72 13.03 11.30 -10.32
CA LEU A 72 11.92 11.53 -9.39
C LEU A 72 11.59 13.02 -9.30
N VAL A 73 12.59 13.82 -8.94
CA VAL A 73 12.46 15.25 -8.62
C VAL A 73 12.50 16.11 -9.88
N GLY A 74 13.23 15.67 -10.91
CA GLY A 74 13.52 16.44 -12.12
C GLY A 74 14.92 17.07 -12.06
N THR A 75 15.37 17.61 -13.19
CA THR A 75 16.69 18.23 -13.33
C THR A 75 16.58 19.68 -13.82
N LEU A 76 17.64 20.45 -13.55
CA LEU A 76 17.82 21.80 -14.06
C LEU A 76 19.00 21.79 -15.03
N ASP A 77 18.74 22.06 -16.31
CA ASP A 77 19.80 22.24 -17.30
C ASP A 77 20.30 23.69 -17.29
N LEU A 78 21.54 23.85 -16.86
CA LEU A 78 22.26 25.12 -16.78
C LEU A 78 22.93 25.50 -18.12
N SER A 79 23.14 24.53 -19.01
CA SER A 79 23.76 24.75 -20.31
C SER A 79 22.88 25.68 -21.16
N ALA A 80 21.56 25.52 -21.05
CA ALA A 80 20.57 26.45 -21.62
C ALA A 80 20.56 27.83 -20.94
N ALA A 81 20.91 27.90 -19.65
CA ALA A 81 20.95 29.14 -18.89
C ALA A 81 22.11 30.06 -19.29
N LEU A 82 23.25 29.51 -19.71
CA LEU A 82 24.40 30.28 -20.18
C LEU A 82 24.13 31.02 -21.51
N GLY A 83 23.21 30.50 -22.35
CA GLY A 83 22.83 31.13 -23.63
C GLY A 83 21.61 32.07 -23.54
N GLN A 84 20.56 31.68 -22.80
CA GLN A 84 19.27 32.40 -22.75
C GLN A 84 18.96 33.04 -21.39
N GLY A 85 19.83 32.90 -20.38
CA GLY A 85 19.65 33.46 -19.04
C GLY A 85 18.56 32.78 -18.20
N LYS A 86 18.03 31.62 -18.62
CA LYS A 86 17.01 30.87 -17.87
C LYS A 86 17.40 29.39 -17.78
N ALA A 87 17.48 28.86 -16.55
CA ALA A 87 17.61 27.44 -16.31
C ALA A 87 16.40 26.69 -16.88
N GLN A 88 16.65 25.69 -17.71
CA GLN A 88 15.59 24.89 -18.30
C GLN A 88 15.26 23.73 -17.36
N PHE A 89 14.04 23.72 -16.84
CA PHE A 89 13.57 22.64 -15.99
C PHE A 89 13.11 21.44 -16.83
N SER A 90 13.64 20.26 -16.50
CA SER A 90 13.19 18.98 -17.04
C SER A 90 12.33 18.27 -15.99
N PRO A 91 11.02 18.08 -16.25
CA PRO A 91 10.09 17.57 -15.26
C PRO A 91 10.36 16.11 -14.89
N GLY A 92 10.44 15.85 -13.59
CA GLY A 92 10.51 14.50 -13.03
C GLY A 92 9.13 13.83 -12.89
N VAL A 93 9.13 12.64 -12.30
CA VAL A 93 7.93 11.85 -11.99
C VAL A 93 6.96 12.62 -11.07
N LEU A 94 7.48 13.39 -10.11
CA LEU A 94 6.66 14.20 -9.20
C LEU A 94 5.86 15.29 -9.92
N ALA A 95 6.44 15.89 -10.95
CA ALA A 95 5.74 16.89 -11.77
C ALA A 95 4.64 16.25 -12.62
N GLN A 96 4.90 15.05 -13.14
CA GLN A 96 3.94 14.29 -13.95
C GLN A 96 2.74 13.80 -13.12
N ALA A 97 2.93 13.59 -11.82
CA ALA A 97 1.87 13.11 -10.93
C ALA A 97 0.98 14.23 -10.34
N ASP A 98 1.32 15.52 -10.55
CA ASP A 98 0.56 16.64 -9.96
C ASP A 98 -0.93 16.57 -10.34
N GLY A 99 -1.80 16.66 -9.34
CA GLY A 99 -3.26 16.53 -9.48
C GLY A 99 -3.78 15.09 -9.62
N GLY A 100 -2.91 14.08 -9.58
CA GLY A 100 -3.27 12.68 -9.82
C GLY A 100 -2.81 11.71 -8.73
N VAL A 101 -2.34 10.54 -9.17
CA VAL A 101 -1.89 9.44 -8.32
C VAL A 101 -0.43 9.11 -8.65
N LEU A 102 0.39 9.00 -7.60
CA LEU A 102 1.72 8.42 -7.69
C LEU A 102 1.68 7.01 -7.10
N TYR A 103 1.83 6.01 -7.96
CA TYR A 103 1.92 4.62 -7.56
C TYR A 103 3.38 4.18 -7.46
N VAL A 104 3.72 3.56 -6.34
CA VAL A 104 5.03 2.98 -6.09
C VAL A 104 4.85 1.51 -5.80
N ASP A 105 5.39 0.67 -6.67
CA ASP A 105 5.39 -0.78 -6.46
C ASP A 105 6.54 -1.14 -5.51
N GLU A 106 6.28 -1.98 -4.51
CA GLU A 106 7.29 -2.51 -3.59
C GLU A 106 8.15 -1.39 -2.98
N VAL A 107 7.50 -0.45 -2.27
CA VAL A 107 8.15 0.71 -1.62
C VAL A 107 9.29 0.32 -0.69
N ASN A 108 9.28 -0.91 -0.16
CA ASN A 108 10.34 -1.48 0.67
C ASN A 108 11.65 -1.75 -0.09
N LEU A 109 11.62 -1.76 -1.42
CA LEU A 109 12.81 -1.96 -2.27
C LEU A 109 13.43 -0.65 -2.75
N LEU A 110 12.79 0.49 -2.49
CA LEU A 110 13.34 1.79 -2.84
C LEU A 110 14.44 2.23 -1.86
N PRO A 111 15.44 3.00 -2.32
CA PRO A 111 16.37 3.68 -1.43
C PRO A 111 15.65 4.58 -0.42
N ASP A 112 16.05 4.51 0.86
CA ASP A 112 15.46 5.30 1.96
C ASP A 112 15.35 6.80 1.62
N THR A 113 16.38 7.37 0.99
CA THR A 113 16.42 8.78 0.60
C THR A 113 15.31 9.16 -0.38
N LEU A 114 14.94 8.26 -1.30
CA LEU A 114 13.84 8.50 -2.23
C LEU A 114 12.49 8.39 -1.52
N VAL A 115 12.34 7.41 -0.61
CA VAL A 115 11.10 7.25 0.15
C VAL A 115 10.84 8.46 1.05
N ASP A 116 11.88 8.97 1.72
CA ASP A 116 11.78 10.19 2.52
C ASP A 116 11.34 11.40 1.69
N LEU A 117 11.98 11.61 0.54
CA LEU A 117 11.64 12.70 -0.37
C LEU A 117 10.20 12.57 -0.89
N LEU A 118 9.81 11.36 -1.30
CA LEU A 118 8.45 11.06 -1.77
C LEU A 118 7.40 11.43 -0.73
N LEU A 119 7.61 11.01 0.51
CA LEU A 119 6.69 11.25 1.61
C LEU A 119 6.69 12.74 2.03
N ASP A 120 7.81 13.45 1.88
CA ASP A 120 7.91 14.89 2.16
C ASP A 120 7.11 15.69 1.14
N VAL A 121 7.26 15.35 -0.13
CA VAL A 121 6.52 16.00 -1.22
C VAL A 121 5.04 15.63 -1.17
N ALA A 122 4.69 14.38 -0.86
CA ALA A 122 3.30 13.97 -0.68
C ALA A 122 2.60 14.73 0.46
N ALA A 123 3.31 15.00 1.57
CA ALA A 123 2.77 15.74 2.70
C ALA A 123 2.70 17.26 2.45
N SER A 124 3.73 17.84 1.82
CA SER A 124 3.83 19.29 1.56
C SER A 124 3.09 19.74 0.30
N GLY A 125 2.88 18.84 -0.66
CA GLY A 125 2.30 19.11 -1.97
C GLY A 125 3.18 19.97 -2.89
N THR A 126 4.44 20.21 -2.54
CA THR A 126 5.37 21.06 -3.30
C THR A 126 6.71 20.37 -3.45
N ASN A 127 7.19 20.26 -4.68
CA ASN A 127 8.52 19.74 -4.95
C ASN A 127 9.52 20.90 -5.07
N ARG A 128 10.71 20.73 -4.50
CA ARG A 128 11.80 21.71 -4.53
C ARG A 128 13.09 21.08 -5.01
N ILE A 129 13.71 21.69 -6.01
CA ILE A 129 14.98 21.27 -6.60
C ILE A 129 16.00 22.36 -6.30
N GLU A 130 17.14 21.97 -5.75
CA GLU A 130 18.27 22.88 -5.48
C GLU A 130 19.52 22.32 -6.15
N ARG A 131 20.06 23.02 -7.15
CA ARG A 131 21.34 22.68 -7.79
C ARG A 131 22.10 23.94 -8.21
N ASP A 132 23.42 23.92 -8.00
CA ASP A 132 24.36 24.95 -8.43
C ASP A 132 23.93 26.39 -8.07
N GLY A 133 23.35 26.56 -6.88
CA GLY A 133 22.89 27.86 -6.35
C GLY A 133 21.52 28.32 -6.87
N ILE A 134 20.83 27.52 -7.69
CA ILE A 134 19.49 27.82 -8.20
C ILE A 134 18.46 26.93 -7.49
N SER A 135 17.38 27.54 -7.01
CA SER A 135 16.22 26.84 -6.46
C SER A 135 15.03 26.94 -7.40
N HIS A 136 14.44 25.80 -7.74
CA HIS A 136 13.19 25.71 -8.50
C HIS A 136 12.12 25.01 -7.66
N ARG A 137 10.88 25.49 -7.72
CA ARG A 137 9.75 24.93 -6.98
C ARG A 137 8.54 24.78 -7.89
N HIS A 138 7.84 23.66 -7.77
CA HIS A 138 6.59 23.42 -8.49
C HIS A 138 5.57 22.65 -7.64
N SER A 139 4.30 22.75 -8.00
CA SER A 139 3.23 21.95 -7.38
C SER A 139 3.45 20.46 -7.65
N ALA A 140 3.22 19.64 -6.64
CA ALA A 140 3.26 18.18 -6.71
C ALA A 140 2.22 17.61 -5.73
N ARG A 141 0.95 17.97 -5.93
CA ARG A 141 -0.19 17.53 -5.13
C ARG A 141 -0.76 16.25 -5.72
N PHE A 142 -0.29 15.11 -5.26
CA PHE A 142 -0.74 13.80 -5.70
C PHE A 142 -1.17 12.94 -4.51
N VAL A 143 -1.96 11.91 -4.78
CA VAL A 143 -2.22 10.85 -3.82
C VAL A 143 -1.15 9.77 -3.99
N LEU A 144 -0.41 9.49 -2.91
CA LEU A 144 0.58 8.42 -2.89
C LEU A 144 -0.09 7.06 -2.61
N ILE A 145 0.18 6.08 -3.46
CA ILE A 145 -0.14 4.67 -3.21
C ILE A 145 1.17 3.89 -3.22
N GLY A 146 1.51 3.29 -2.08
CA GLY A 146 2.62 2.35 -1.96
C GLY A 146 2.09 0.92 -1.88
N THR A 147 2.77 -0.03 -2.51
CA THR A 147 2.58 -1.46 -2.22
C THR A 147 3.81 -2.01 -1.54
N MET A 148 3.65 -2.99 -0.66
CA MET A 148 4.80 -3.75 -0.15
C MET A 148 4.44 -5.22 0.06
N ASN A 149 5.46 -6.07 -0.04
CA ASN A 149 5.38 -7.47 0.36
C ASN A 149 6.22 -7.65 1.64
N PRO A 150 5.60 -7.91 2.80
CA PRO A 150 6.33 -8.11 4.06
C PRO A 150 7.38 -9.22 3.99
N GLU A 151 7.20 -10.22 3.09
CA GLU A 151 8.17 -11.29 2.89
C GLU A 151 9.49 -10.83 2.25
N GLU A 152 9.48 -9.69 1.56
CA GLU A 152 10.64 -9.13 0.85
C GLU A 152 11.37 -8.03 1.64
N GLY A 153 10.93 -7.77 2.87
CA GLY A 153 11.52 -6.79 3.77
C GLY A 153 10.48 -5.83 4.34
N GLU A 154 10.80 -5.29 5.52
CA GLU A 154 9.96 -4.31 6.21
C GLU A 154 10.45 -2.89 5.94
N LEU A 155 9.50 -1.94 5.83
CA LEU A 155 9.81 -0.52 5.84
C LEU A 155 10.16 -0.08 7.26
N ARG A 156 11.05 0.92 7.37
CA ARG A 156 11.35 1.55 8.65
C ARG A 156 10.07 2.10 9.29
N PRO A 157 9.85 1.92 10.61
CA PRO A 157 8.66 2.42 11.31
C PRO A 157 8.40 3.91 11.11
N GLN A 158 9.46 4.72 10.99
CA GLN A 158 9.34 6.16 10.75
C GLN A 158 8.74 6.50 9.38
N LEU A 159 8.98 5.66 8.37
CA LEU A 159 8.41 5.82 7.02
C LEU A 159 6.98 5.29 6.98
N LEU A 160 6.73 4.16 7.65
CA LEU A 160 5.38 3.61 7.80
C LEU A 160 4.43 4.63 8.39
N ASP A 161 4.80 5.27 9.51
CA ASP A 161 3.95 6.26 10.18
C ASP A 161 3.55 7.44 9.28
N ARG A 162 4.36 7.76 8.26
CA ARG A 162 4.08 8.85 7.32
C ARG A 162 3.01 8.52 6.28
N PHE A 163 2.70 7.24 6.07
CA PHE A 163 1.52 6.86 5.29
C PHE A 163 0.25 7.10 6.10
N GLY A 164 -0.76 7.70 5.47
CA GLY A 164 -2.06 7.92 6.09
C GLY A 164 -2.71 6.61 6.51
N LEU A 165 -3.10 5.80 5.52
CA LEU A 165 -3.78 4.54 5.72
C LEU A 165 -2.88 3.35 5.39
N ASN A 166 -3.03 2.26 6.12
CA ASN A 166 -2.44 0.97 5.80
C ASN A 166 -3.55 -0.08 5.66
N VAL A 167 -3.50 -0.87 4.59
CA VAL A 167 -4.44 -1.96 4.35
C VAL A 167 -3.66 -3.20 3.99
N ALA A 168 -3.88 -4.28 4.73
CA ALA A 168 -3.33 -5.58 4.38
C ALA A 168 -4.35 -6.44 3.66
N LEU A 169 -3.93 -6.94 2.50
CA LEU A 169 -4.63 -7.98 1.77
C LEU A 169 -4.18 -9.33 2.32
N GLU A 170 -4.81 -9.74 3.41
CA GLU A 170 -4.57 -11.04 4.03
C GLU A 170 -5.37 -12.15 3.35
N GLY A 171 -4.77 -13.33 3.30
CA GLY A 171 -5.45 -14.56 2.91
C GLY A 171 -5.54 -14.83 1.40
N SER A 172 -5.79 -16.09 1.09
CA SER A 172 -6.21 -16.50 -0.24
C SER A 172 -7.72 -16.27 -0.37
N PRO A 173 -8.21 -15.69 -1.48
CA PRO A 173 -9.65 -15.57 -1.68
C PRO A 173 -10.30 -16.95 -1.66
N GLU A 174 -11.47 -17.02 -0.99
CA GLU A 174 -12.33 -18.21 -0.93
C GLU A 174 -12.57 -18.80 -2.34
N PRO A 175 -12.79 -20.11 -2.48
CA PRO A 175 -12.92 -20.75 -3.79
C PRO A 175 -13.94 -20.08 -4.72
N GLU A 176 -15.07 -19.62 -4.18
CA GLU A 176 -16.09 -18.90 -4.96
C GLU A 176 -15.61 -17.54 -5.45
N ALA A 177 -15.02 -16.73 -4.56
CA ALA A 177 -14.42 -15.45 -4.92
C ALA A 177 -13.30 -15.63 -5.95
N ARG A 178 -12.44 -16.64 -5.77
CA ARG A 178 -11.38 -17.00 -6.72
C ARG A 178 -11.92 -17.34 -8.10
N GLN A 179 -12.97 -18.17 -8.19
CA GLN A 179 -13.62 -18.49 -9.46
C GLN A 179 -14.19 -17.22 -10.13
N GLN A 180 -14.80 -16.33 -9.36
CA GLN A 180 -15.35 -15.09 -9.89
C GLN A 180 -14.26 -14.14 -10.39
N ILE A 181 -13.14 -14.01 -9.67
CA ILE A 181 -11.96 -13.24 -10.09
C ILE A 181 -11.46 -13.76 -11.44
N ILE A 182 -11.24 -15.07 -11.57
CA ILE A 182 -10.76 -15.69 -12.80
C ILE A 182 -11.77 -15.46 -13.94
N ARG A 183 -13.07 -15.67 -13.71
CA ARG A 183 -14.11 -15.46 -14.72
C ARG A 183 -14.15 -14.01 -15.21
N ARG A 184 -14.12 -13.04 -14.29
CA ARG A 184 -14.12 -11.61 -14.66
C ARG A 184 -12.85 -11.22 -15.40
N ARG A 185 -11.69 -11.76 -14.99
CA ARG A 185 -10.42 -11.52 -15.68
C ARG A 185 -10.42 -12.07 -17.11
N LEU A 186 -10.86 -13.32 -17.30
CA LEU A 186 -10.97 -13.92 -18.63
C LEU A 186 -11.95 -13.18 -19.54
N ALA A 187 -13.07 -12.69 -18.99
CA ALA A 187 -14.04 -11.89 -19.75
C ALA A 187 -13.47 -10.52 -20.16
N PHE A 188 -12.65 -9.90 -19.31
CA PHE A 188 -11.95 -8.67 -19.66
C PHE A 188 -10.86 -8.91 -20.71
N ASP A 189 -10.08 -10.00 -20.58
CA ASP A 189 -9.01 -10.30 -21.53
C ASP A 189 -9.54 -10.70 -22.92
N SER A 190 -10.77 -11.24 -23.01
CA SER A 190 -11.40 -11.61 -24.29
C SER A 190 -12.01 -10.42 -25.04
N ASP A 191 -12.69 -9.51 -24.33
CA ASP A 191 -13.21 -8.26 -24.89
C ASP A 191 -13.22 -7.14 -23.82
N PRO A 192 -12.12 -6.35 -23.72
CA PRO A 192 -12.01 -5.29 -22.73
C PRO A 192 -13.10 -4.21 -22.88
N TYR A 193 -13.51 -3.91 -24.11
CA TYR A 193 -14.45 -2.82 -24.38
C TYR A 193 -15.87 -3.22 -23.98
N ALA A 194 -16.32 -4.42 -24.37
CA ALA A 194 -17.61 -4.93 -23.97
C ALA A 194 -17.69 -5.15 -22.44
N PHE A 195 -16.60 -5.62 -21.82
CA PHE A 195 -16.53 -5.76 -20.37
C PHE A 195 -16.67 -4.41 -19.67
N CYS A 196 -15.93 -3.39 -20.09
CA CYS A 196 -16.05 -2.05 -19.52
C CYS A 196 -17.42 -1.42 -19.76
N ALA A 197 -18.03 -1.64 -20.93
CA ALA A 197 -19.40 -1.19 -21.20
C ALA A 197 -20.42 -1.85 -20.24
N HIS A 198 -20.25 -3.14 -19.94
CA HIS A 198 -21.10 -3.85 -18.98
C HIS A 198 -21.00 -3.27 -17.56
N TRP A 199 -19.79 -2.90 -17.12
CA TRP A 199 -19.55 -2.35 -15.78
C TRP A 199 -19.64 -0.81 -15.69
N ALA A 200 -19.87 -0.13 -16.81
CA ALA A 200 -19.84 1.34 -16.88
C ALA A 200 -20.83 1.99 -15.90
N ALA A 201 -22.05 1.44 -15.77
CA ALA A 201 -23.06 1.98 -14.86
C ALA A 201 -22.63 1.88 -13.39
N ALA A 202 -22.10 0.73 -12.97
CA ALA A 202 -21.62 0.54 -11.60
C ALA A 202 -20.39 1.40 -11.29
N GLN A 203 -19.48 1.55 -12.26
CA GLN A 203 -18.31 2.42 -12.13
C GLN A 203 -18.72 3.90 -12.05
N ALA A 204 -19.71 4.33 -12.83
CA ALA A 204 -20.25 5.69 -12.79
C ALA A 204 -20.91 5.99 -11.43
N GLN A 205 -21.71 5.07 -10.90
CA GLN A 205 -22.31 5.21 -9.56
C GLN A 205 -21.24 5.34 -8.47
N LEU A 206 -20.17 4.54 -8.54
CA LEU A 206 -19.06 4.62 -7.59
C LEU A 206 -18.38 5.99 -7.66
N ARG A 207 -18.12 6.48 -8.88
CA ARG A 207 -17.52 7.80 -9.10
C ARG A 207 -18.41 8.93 -8.59
N GLU A 208 -19.70 8.91 -8.92
CA GLU A 208 -20.68 9.90 -8.46
C GLU A 208 -20.77 9.94 -6.94
N ARG A 209 -20.77 8.76 -6.29
CA ARG A 209 -20.76 8.66 -4.83
C ARG A 209 -19.50 9.30 -4.22
N CYS A 210 -18.31 8.99 -4.76
CA CYS A 210 -17.06 9.63 -4.32
C CYS A 210 -17.09 11.15 -4.50
N GLN A 211 -17.60 11.64 -5.63
CA GLN A 211 -17.70 13.07 -5.92
C GLN A 211 -18.70 13.77 -5.00
N ALA A 212 -19.86 13.16 -4.74
CA ALA A 212 -20.85 13.68 -3.81
C ALA A 212 -20.28 13.77 -2.38
N ALA A 213 -19.61 12.72 -1.92
CA ALA A 213 -18.92 12.70 -0.63
C ALA A 213 -17.83 13.79 -0.55
N ARG A 214 -17.01 13.97 -1.59
CA ARG A 214 -16.00 15.05 -1.65
C ARG A 214 -16.62 16.43 -1.52
N ARG A 215 -17.77 16.69 -2.16
CA ARG A 215 -18.50 17.96 -2.05
C ARG A 215 -19.04 18.17 -0.64
N ALA A 216 -19.63 17.13 -0.04
CA ALA A 216 -20.20 17.16 1.30
C ALA A 216 -19.14 17.30 2.40
N LEU A 217 -17.91 16.81 2.17
CA LEU A 217 -16.83 16.76 3.15
C LEU A 217 -16.65 18.09 3.88
N THR A 218 -16.61 19.21 3.15
CA THR A 218 -16.39 20.56 3.71
C THR A 218 -17.48 21.01 4.69
N GLY A 219 -18.70 20.50 4.57
CA GLY A 219 -19.82 20.79 5.46
C GLY A 219 -19.86 19.95 6.74
N ILE A 220 -19.12 18.84 6.79
CA ILE A 220 -19.04 18.00 7.99
C ILE A 220 -18.03 18.63 8.96
N ALA A 221 -18.52 19.03 10.13
CA ALA A 221 -17.69 19.58 11.18
C ALA A 221 -16.79 18.50 11.80
N LEU A 222 -15.59 18.91 12.19
CA LEU A 222 -14.76 18.13 13.10
C LEU A 222 -15.19 18.52 14.51
N ASP A 223 -16.12 17.76 15.09
CA ASP A 223 -16.64 18.05 16.42
C ASP A 223 -15.69 17.53 17.53
N ASP A 224 -15.83 18.11 18.72
CA ASP A 224 -15.01 17.74 19.88
C ASP A 224 -15.31 16.30 20.35
N GLN A 225 -16.49 15.77 20.01
CA GLN A 225 -16.88 14.40 20.37
C GLN A 225 -16.06 13.36 19.60
N ALA A 226 -15.96 13.49 18.27
CA ALA A 226 -15.11 12.63 17.47
C ALA A 226 -13.63 12.76 17.87
N LEU A 227 -13.19 13.97 18.20
CA LEU A 227 -11.83 14.19 18.71
C LEU A 227 -11.59 13.45 20.03
N SER A 228 -12.54 13.49 20.98
CA SER A 228 -12.44 12.76 22.25
C SER A 228 -12.33 11.26 22.02
N TRP A 229 -13.23 10.69 21.22
CA TRP A 229 -13.20 9.25 20.91
C TRP A 229 -11.87 8.80 20.31
N ILE A 230 -11.35 9.56 19.35
CA ILE A 230 -10.10 9.22 18.65
C ILE A 230 -8.90 9.36 19.58
N THR A 231 -8.79 10.47 20.31
CA THR A 231 -7.64 10.71 21.20
C THR A 231 -7.57 9.71 22.36
N GLU A 232 -8.72 9.34 22.93
CA GLU A 232 -8.80 8.27 23.95
C GLU A 232 -8.33 6.92 23.40
N ARG A 233 -8.76 6.56 22.18
CA ARG A 233 -8.40 5.29 21.54
C ARG A 233 -6.93 5.28 21.08
N CYS A 234 -6.40 6.39 20.56
CA CYS A 234 -4.99 6.54 20.23
C CYS A 234 -4.10 6.36 21.47
N TYR A 235 -4.48 6.99 22.59
CA TYR A 235 -3.78 6.84 23.87
C TYR A 235 -3.81 5.39 24.35
N ALA A 236 -4.98 4.73 24.31
CA ALA A 236 -5.12 3.32 24.69
C ALA A 236 -4.33 2.37 23.77
N ALA A 237 -4.16 2.72 22.49
CA ALA A 237 -3.39 1.93 21.52
C ALA A 237 -1.86 2.14 21.62
N GLY A 238 -1.39 3.07 22.46
CA GLY A 238 0.04 3.35 22.65
C GLY A 238 0.72 3.92 21.40
N VAL A 239 -0.02 4.71 20.62
CA VAL A 239 0.52 5.35 19.41
C VAL A 239 1.35 6.58 19.77
N ASP A 240 2.51 6.73 19.14
CA ASP A 240 3.39 7.88 19.33
C ASP A 240 2.97 9.08 18.46
N GLY A 241 2.99 10.27 19.05
CA GLY A 241 2.72 11.53 18.34
C GLY A 241 1.23 11.77 18.03
N LEU A 242 0.95 12.82 17.24
CA LEU A 242 -0.42 13.27 16.94
C LEU A 242 -0.87 12.93 15.51
N ARG A 243 -0.04 12.22 14.74
CA ARG A 243 -0.31 11.94 13.34
C ARG A 243 -1.48 10.98 13.19
N ALA A 244 -1.55 9.96 14.04
CA ALA A 244 -2.66 9.02 14.08
C ALA A 244 -3.98 9.73 14.31
N ASP A 245 -4.05 10.65 15.28
CA ASP A 245 -5.27 11.40 15.59
C ASP A 245 -5.76 12.20 14.39
N LEU A 246 -4.85 12.95 13.74
CA LEU A 246 -5.19 13.77 12.57
C LEU A 246 -5.67 12.93 11.39
N VAL A 247 -4.98 11.81 11.12
CA VAL A 247 -5.31 10.93 10.00
C VAL A 247 -6.61 10.20 10.25
N TRP A 248 -6.80 9.66 11.46
CA TRP A 248 -8.02 8.95 11.84
C TRP A 248 -9.22 9.88 11.79
N LEU A 249 -9.09 11.11 12.30
CA LEU A 249 -10.18 12.10 12.26
C LEU A 249 -10.56 12.47 10.82
N ARG A 250 -9.57 12.65 9.93
CA ARG A 250 -9.82 12.88 8.51
C ARG A 250 -10.48 11.69 7.82
N ALA A 251 -10.03 10.48 8.12
CA ALA A 251 -10.61 9.25 7.59
C ALA A 251 -12.05 9.05 8.07
N ALA A 252 -12.35 9.30 9.34
CA ALA A 252 -13.69 9.20 9.92
C ALA A 252 -14.63 10.24 9.29
N ARG A 253 -14.16 11.48 9.11
CA ARG A 253 -14.91 12.51 8.37
C ARG A 253 -15.18 12.12 6.92
N ALA A 254 -14.18 11.56 6.22
CA ALA A 254 -14.36 11.06 4.86
C ALA A 254 -15.34 9.88 4.81
N HIS A 255 -15.34 9.02 5.84
CA HIS A 255 -16.27 7.91 5.95
C HIS A 255 -17.70 8.38 6.22
N CYS A 256 -17.90 9.37 7.10
CA CYS A 256 -19.17 10.04 7.30
C CYS A 256 -19.71 10.60 5.97
N ALA A 257 -18.87 11.30 5.21
CA ALA A 257 -19.24 11.80 3.88
C ALA A 257 -19.59 10.67 2.90
N TRP A 258 -18.85 9.56 2.94
CA TRP A 258 -19.08 8.38 2.11
C TRP A 258 -20.40 7.66 2.42
N ARG A 259 -20.80 7.65 3.69
CA ARG A 259 -22.09 7.14 4.20
C ARG A 259 -23.25 8.11 3.90
N GLY A 260 -22.96 9.38 3.64
CA GLY A 260 -23.94 10.44 3.45
C GLY A 260 -24.44 11.07 4.77
N GLY A 261 -23.67 10.93 5.85
CA GLY A 261 -23.95 11.56 7.14
C GLY A 261 -23.60 13.05 7.17
N ALA A 262 -24.17 13.77 8.14
CA ALA A 262 -23.90 15.19 8.38
C ALA A 262 -22.95 15.46 9.56
N ALA A 263 -22.78 14.46 10.44
CA ALA A 263 -21.91 14.51 11.61
C ALA A 263 -21.21 13.15 11.78
N ILE A 264 -20.01 13.17 12.36
CA ILE A 264 -19.20 11.96 12.56
C ILE A 264 -19.85 11.13 13.66
N GLU A 265 -20.15 9.87 13.36
CA GLU A 265 -20.66 8.91 14.33
C GLU A 265 -19.57 7.94 14.76
N GLU A 266 -19.77 7.25 15.89
CA GLU A 266 -18.82 6.26 16.41
C GLU A 266 -18.53 5.15 15.37
N ALA A 267 -19.54 4.76 14.61
CA ALA A 267 -19.40 3.80 13.51
C ALA A 267 -18.43 4.28 12.41
N ASP A 268 -18.33 5.59 12.17
CA ASP A 268 -17.39 6.15 11.20
C ASP A 268 -15.95 6.09 11.72
N VAL A 269 -15.77 6.25 13.03
CA VAL A 269 -14.47 6.11 13.70
C VAL A 269 -14.02 4.65 13.70
N ASP A 270 -14.92 3.72 14.04
CA ASP A 270 -14.62 2.29 14.09
C ASP A 270 -14.30 1.71 12.71
N ALA A 271 -15.04 2.11 11.67
CA ALA A 271 -14.87 1.60 10.32
C ALA A 271 -13.48 1.87 9.71
N VAL A 272 -12.77 2.89 10.20
CA VAL A 272 -11.46 3.31 9.67
C VAL A 272 -10.32 3.13 10.69
N ALA A 273 -10.63 2.61 11.87
CA ALA A 273 -9.69 2.47 12.98
C ALA A 273 -8.46 1.64 12.58
N GLU A 274 -8.70 0.47 12.00
CA GLU A 274 -7.62 -0.44 11.60
C GLU A 274 -6.74 0.18 10.51
N PHE A 275 -7.33 0.93 9.57
CA PHE A 275 -6.57 1.59 8.50
C PHE A 275 -5.61 2.66 9.05
N ALA A 276 -6.03 3.38 10.08
CA ALA A 276 -5.24 4.44 10.69
C ALA A 276 -4.24 3.93 11.72
N LEU A 277 -4.52 2.83 12.42
CA LEU A 277 -3.70 2.38 13.55
C LEU A 277 -2.74 1.24 13.22
N ARG A 278 -3.06 0.35 12.28
CA ARG A 278 -2.33 -0.92 12.07
C ARG A 278 -0.81 -0.76 12.03
N HIS A 279 -0.31 0.16 11.21
CA HIS A 279 1.13 0.41 11.03
C HIS A 279 1.76 1.34 12.09
N ARG A 280 0.96 1.81 13.04
CA ARG A 280 1.35 2.72 14.13
C ARG A 280 1.28 2.07 15.51
N ARG A 281 0.64 0.91 15.63
CA ARG A 281 0.60 0.14 16.87
C ARG A 281 2.01 -0.34 17.18
N GLN A 282 2.51 0.00 18.36
CA GLN A 282 3.71 -0.64 18.85
C GLN A 282 3.42 -2.14 18.99
N VAL A 283 4.18 -2.96 18.28
CA VAL A 283 4.32 -4.36 18.67
C VAL A 283 4.96 -4.30 20.04
N ALA A 284 4.21 -4.62 21.09
CA ALA A 284 4.77 -4.73 22.43
C ALA A 284 6.04 -5.59 22.30
N PRO A 285 7.21 -5.12 22.76
CA PRO A 285 8.42 -5.92 22.67
C PRO A 285 8.08 -7.24 23.35
N GLN A 286 8.15 -8.35 22.61
CA GLN A 286 8.10 -9.67 23.23
C GLN A 286 9.17 -9.63 24.30
N ALA A 287 8.74 -9.68 25.57
CA ALA A 287 9.68 -9.78 26.68
C ALA A 287 10.63 -10.93 26.32
N PRO A 288 11.97 -10.73 26.36
CA PRO A 288 12.89 -11.81 26.09
C PRO A 288 12.47 -12.96 27.01
N ALA A 289 12.20 -14.13 26.42
CA ALA A 289 11.81 -15.31 27.16
C ALA A 289 12.78 -15.45 28.34
N PRO A 290 12.31 -15.62 29.59
CA PRO A 290 13.21 -15.69 30.73
C PRO A 290 14.21 -16.81 30.44
N SER A 291 15.47 -16.42 30.31
CA SER A 291 16.59 -17.34 30.17
C SER A 291 16.45 -18.37 31.28
N ALA A 292 16.34 -19.66 30.89
CA ALA A 292 16.23 -20.75 31.84
C ALA A 292 17.32 -20.62 32.91
N PRO A 293 17.02 -20.86 34.20
CA PRO A 293 18.02 -20.76 35.26
C PRO A 293 19.20 -21.69 34.93
N PRO A 294 20.46 -21.27 35.21
CA PRO A 294 21.59 -22.17 35.09
C PRO A 294 21.34 -23.39 35.98
N GLN A 295 21.41 -24.59 35.38
CA GLN A 295 21.32 -25.84 36.14
C GLN A 295 22.47 -25.88 37.15
N PRO A 296 22.21 -26.21 38.43
CA PRO A 296 23.27 -26.34 39.41
C PRO A 296 24.14 -27.57 39.09
N ASP A 297 25.46 -27.34 39.04
CA ASP A 297 26.48 -28.38 39.00
C ASP A 297 26.25 -29.40 40.13
N GLN A 298 25.95 -30.65 39.76
CA GLN A 298 25.98 -31.75 40.73
C GLN A 298 27.38 -32.38 40.76
N PRO A 299 28.00 -32.52 41.94
CA PRO A 299 29.27 -33.21 42.07
C PRO A 299 29.07 -34.73 42.16
N GLY A 300 29.65 -35.45 41.20
CA GLY A 300 30.32 -36.75 41.39
C GLY A 300 29.49 -37.97 41.81
N ALA A 301 29.29 -38.89 40.85
CA ALA A 301 29.28 -40.31 41.13
C ALA A 301 30.12 -41.04 40.06
N SER A 302 31.14 -41.76 40.51
CA SER A 302 32.22 -42.33 39.71
C SER A 302 32.01 -43.80 39.33
N HIS A 303 32.16 -44.07 38.02
CA HIS A 303 32.77 -45.25 37.35
C HIS A 303 32.07 -46.63 37.42
N PRO A 304 32.41 -47.62 36.53
CA PRO A 304 33.52 -47.69 35.55
C PRO A 304 33.18 -48.22 34.15
N GLY A 305 34.11 -48.05 33.20
CA GLY A 305 34.49 -49.13 32.27
C GLY A 305 33.96 -49.07 30.83
N GLU A 306 34.94 -49.15 29.92
CA GLU A 306 34.89 -49.76 28.58
C GLU A 306 34.58 -48.91 27.33
N GLN A 307 35.69 -48.68 26.60
CA GLN A 307 35.91 -49.01 25.19
C GLN A 307 35.06 -48.31 24.12
N GLY A 308 35.76 -47.43 23.39
CA GLY A 308 35.76 -47.30 21.93
C GLY A 308 34.49 -47.67 21.16
N GLY A 309 33.85 -46.66 20.56
CA GLY A 309 32.78 -46.89 19.61
C GLY A 309 32.27 -45.60 18.99
N GLN A 310 32.78 -45.34 17.79
CA GLN A 310 32.15 -44.61 16.69
C GLN A 310 30.59 -44.56 16.74
N GLY A 311 30.02 -43.38 16.49
CA GLY A 311 28.57 -43.14 16.34
C GLY A 311 28.13 -41.92 17.16
N ASP A 312 27.15 -41.12 16.81
CA ASP A 312 26.18 -41.16 15.72
C ASP A 312 25.51 -39.77 15.80
N TRP A 313 25.93 -38.82 14.96
CA TRP A 313 25.19 -37.56 14.84
C TRP A 313 23.87 -37.94 14.17
N GLY A 314 22.78 -37.87 14.93
CA GLY A 314 21.42 -38.17 14.50
C GLY A 314 21.03 -37.43 13.21
N ALA A 315 21.43 -38.02 12.10
CA ALA A 315 20.90 -37.77 10.77
C ALA A 315 19.79 -38.80 10.60
N LEU A 316 18.54 -38.36 10.72
CA LEU A 316 17.43 -39.15 10.22
C LEU A 316 17.72 -39.45 8.74
N PRO A 317 17.77 -40.74 8.30
CA PRO A 317 17.91 -41.04 6.89
C PRO A 317 16.69 -40.49 6.17
N ALA A 318 16.91 -39.79 5.05
CA ALA A 318 15.85 -39.29 4.19
C ALA A 318 14.95 -40.46 3.80
N GLN A 319 13.70 -40.46 4.26
CA GLN A 319 12.72 -41.43 3.80
C GLN A 319 12.33 -41.05 2.36
N PRO A 320 12.53 -41.94 1.37
CA PRO A 320 12.04 -41.70 0.03
C PRO A 320 10.51 -41.79 0.09
N VAL A 321 9.84 -40.64 0.04
CA VAL A 321 8.40 -40.57 -0.18
C VAL A 321 8.17 -41.00 -1.62
N ALA A 322 7.40 -42.07 -1.82
CA ALA A 322 7.02 -42.53 -3.15
C ALA A 322 6.37 -41.38 -3.91
N SER A 323 7.00 -40.94 -4.99
CA SER A 323 6.41 -40.00 -5.93
C SER A 323 5.14 -40.65 -6.47
N GLY A 324 3.99 -40.06 -6.13
CA GLY A 324 2.70 -40.46 -6.70
C GLY A 324 2.78 -40.54 -8.22
N ALA A 325 2.05 -41.49 -8.81
CA ALA A 325 2.09 -41.80 -10.23
C ALA A 325 2.15 -40.53 -11.09
N ARG A 326 3.20 -40.41 -11.91
CA ARG A 326 3.30 -39.38 -12.94
C ARG A 326 2.01 -39.40 -13.76
N ARG A 327 1.22 -38.33 -13.69
CA ARG A 327 0.13 -38.12 -14.65
C ARG A 327 0.75 -38.05 -16.03
N GLU A 328 0.41 -39.02 -16.88
CA GLU A 328 0.73 -38.96 -18.30
C GLU A 328 0.00 -37.76 -18.91
N VAL A 329 0.78 -36.79 -19.38
CA VAL A 329 0.28 -35.69 -20.21
C VAL A 329 -0.06 -36.26 -21.59
N PRO A 330 -1.25 -35.96 -22.16
CA PRO A 330 -1.62 -36.44 -23.49
C PRO A 330 -0.60 -35.96 -24.53
N ASN A 331 -0.03 -36.92 -25.26
CA ASN A 331 0.90 -36.63 -26.35
C ASN A 331 0.12 -35.98 -27.50
N TRP A 332 0.35 -34.70 -27.76
CA TRP A 332 -0.28 -34.01 -28.88
C TRP A 332 0.32 -34.54 -30.17
N ALA A 333 -0.49 -35.17 -31.02
CA ALA A 333 -0.05 -35.67 -32.31
C ALA A 333 0.57 -34.52 -33.12
N LYS A 334 1.82 -34.71 -33.58
CA LYS A 334 2.41 -33.81 -34.57
C LYS A 334 1.55 -33.87 -35.83
N LYS A 335 1.08 -32.71 -36.28
CA LYS A 335 0.25 -32.56 -37.49
C LYS A 335 0.95 -33.17 -38.72
N PRO A 336 0.17 -33.67 -39.69
CA PRO A 336 0.65 -34.44 -40.83
C PRO A 336 1.56 -33.65 -41.77
#